data_AF-A0A2H1JR14-F1
#
_entry.id   AF-A0A2H1JR14-F1
#
_cell.length_a   1.000
_cell.length_b   1.000
_cell.length_c   1.000
_cell.angle_alpha   90.00
_cell.angle_beta   90.00
_cell.angle_gamma   90.00
#
_symmetry.space_group_name_H-M   'P 1'
#
loop_
_entity.id
_entity.type
_entity.pdbx_description
1 polymer ?
#
loop_
_entity_poly.entity_id
_entity_poly.type
_entity_poly.pdbx_seq_one_letter_code
_entity_poly.pdbx_strand_id
1 'polypeptide(L)'
;MSGKARSAPRAPEINANSEPDHTAGPLIIQIMGRFRGTPGLTIRIERMSREWILRVTCPDATGIVHAVTGVLASLGANITESQQFSSPDSLQFFLRVQFVTSADAEAGTVESALAEAAHRFDMTLSLQPVEKKTRTLVLVSKAAHCLNTLLFQQSSGQLPIDIVGVAGNHDSLRSLAEFHGHDFHHIPITRDTKEAAEARLSHLVESLDVELIVLARYMQILSPDLCARLEGRVINIHHSFLPSFKGAKPYHQAHARGVKIIGATAHYVTPDLDEGPIIEQDVARVDHNRNIADFVQRGQDVEAAVLARAVAWHAEGRVLMDGKRTVVFN
;
A
#
# COMPACT_ATOMS: atom_id res chain seq x y z
N MET A 1 -27.39 -27.74 71.47
CA MET A 1 -27.26 -26.38 70.94
C MET A 1 -25.79 -26.01 70.82
N SER A 2 -25.45 -25.24 69.80
CA SER A 2 -24.18 -24.55 69.53
C SER A 2 -23.00 -25.40 69.02
N GLY A 3 -22.69 -25.17 67.73
CA GLY A 3 -21.55 -25.71 67.02
C GLY A 3 -20.30 -24.84 67.14
N LYS A 4 -19.14 -25.48 66.95
CA LYS A 4 -17.84 -24.83 66.80
C LYS A 4 -17.48 -24.71 65.32
N ALA A 5 -17.45 -23.48 64.82
CA ALA A 5 -16.90 -23.14 63.50
C ALA A 5 -15.37 -23.27 63.50
N ARG A 6 -14.81 -23.95 62.48
CA ARG A 6 -13.37 -24.02 62.22
C ARG A 6 -12.98 -22.92 61.23
N SER A 7 -11.87 -22.24 61.55
CA SER A 7 -11.25 -21.14 60.82
C SER A 7 -10.71 -21.55 59.44
N ALA A 8 -10.94 -20.73 58.43
CA ALA A 8 -10.36 -20.84 57.09
C ALA A 8 -8.87 -20.43 57.06
N PRO A 9 -8.03 -21.00 56.18
CA PRO A 9 -6.62 -20.61 56.05
C PRO A 9 -6.44 -19.35 55.19
N ARG A 10 -5.42 -18.54 55.55
CA ARG A 10 -5.00 -17.30 54.87
C ARG A 10 -4.48 -17.55 53.45
N ALA A 11 -4.78 -16.64 52.54
CA ALA A 11 -4.19 -16.57 51.19
C ALA A 11 -2.73 -16.08 51.24
N PRO A 12 -1.84 -16.52 50.33
CA PRO A 12 -0.47 -16.03 50.26
C PRO A 12 -0.39 -14.68 49.49
N GLU A 13 0.41 -13.76 50.02
CA GLU A 13 0.83 -12.51 49.36
C GLU A 13 1.83 -12.81 48.23
N ILE A 14 1.65 -12.17 47.07
CA ILE A 14 2.57 -12.25 45.94
C ILE A 14 3.28 -10.91 45.82
N ASN A 15 4.60 -10.93 45.95
CA ASN A 15 5.49 -9.76 45.85
C ASN A 15 5.79 -9.48 44.36
N ALA A 16 5.42 -8.30 43.87
CA ALA A 16 5.67 -7.88 42.49
C ALA A 16 6.95 -7.04 42.45
N ASN A 17 8.08 -7.63 42.06
CA ASN A 17 9.26 -6.92 41.57
C ASN A 17 10.27 -7.92 40.95
N SER A 18 10.14 -8.14 39.64
CA SER A 18 11.23 -8.62 38.78
C SER A 18 10.92 -8.24 37.32
N GLU A 19 11.84 -7.51 36.68
CA GLU A 19 11.76 -7.05 35.28
C GLU A 19 11.78 -8.22 34.27
N PRO A 20 11.17 -8.08 33.08
CA PRO A 20 11.16 -9.14 32.06
C PRO A 20 12.40 -9.09 31.14
N ASP A 21 12.96 -10.27 30.90
CA ASP A 21 14.03 -10.54 29.93
C ASP A 21 13.46 -10.60 28.49
N HIS A 22 14.10 -9.89 27.55
CA HIS A 22 13.63 -9.68 26.17
C HIS A 22 14.39 -10.56 25.16
N THR A 23 14.30 -11.89 25.25
CA THR A 23 14.80 -12.79 24.19
C THR A 23 13.96 -14.06 24.00
N ALA A 24 12.65 -13.94 23.84
CA ALA A 24 11.79 -15.05 23.39
C ALA A 24 10.66 -14.55 22.48
N GLY A 25 10.55 -15.10 21.27
CA GLY A 25 9.45 -14.86 20.33
C GLY A 25 8.08 -15.30 20.88
N PRO A 26 6.97 -14.92 20.23
CA PRO A 26 5.65 -15.11 20.83
C PRO A 26 5.24 -16.58 20.75
N LEU A 27 5.35 -17.30 21.86
CA LEU A 27 4.64 -18.54 22.11
C LEU A 27 3.87 -18.40 23.41
N ILE A 28 2.72 -17.72 23.37
CA ILE A 28 1.82 -17.62 24.54
C ILE A 28 0.75 -18.70 24.42
N ILE A 29 1.05 -19.88 24.95
CA ILE A 29 0.06 -20.66 25.72
C ILE A 29 0.80 -21.29 26.91
N GLN A 30 1.05 -20.50 27.96
CA GLN A 30 1.46 -21.04 29.25
C GLN A 30 0.22 -21.17 30.15
N ILE A 31 -0.60 -22.19 29.89
CA ILE A 31 -1.62 -22.62 30.86
C ILE A 31 -0.96 -23.66 31.77
N MET A 32 -0.26 -23.20 32.81
CA MET A 32 0.06 -24.06 33.95
C MET A 32 -1.18 -24.23 34.82
N GLY A 33 -2.04 -25.18 34.44
CA GLY A 33 -3.20 -25.60 35.22
C GLY A 33 -3.32 -27.12 35.25
N ARG A 34 -3.04 -27.76 36.39
CA ARG A 34 -3.38 -29.17 36.62
C ARG A 34 -4.89 -29.31 36.81
N PHE A 35 -5.65 -29.50 35.73
CA PHE A 35 -7.03 -29.98 35.82
C PHE A 35 -7.04 -31.50 35.89
N ARG A 36 -7.29 -32.04 37.08
CA ARG A 36 -7.73 -33.43 37.23
C ARG A 36 -9.23 -33.49 36.93
N GLY A 37 -9.64 -34.20 35.88
CA GLY A 37 -10.96 -34.85 35.86
C GLY A 37 -12.02 -34.42 34.83
N THR A 38 -11.66 -33.97 33.63
CA THR A 38 -12.63 -33.81 32.52
C THR A 38 -12.14 -34.49 31.23
N PRO A 39 -12.94 -35.38 30.59
CA PRO A 39 -12.60 -35.94 29.30
C PRO A 39 -12.83 -34.91 28.19
N GLY A 40 -11.82 -34.69 27.35
CA GLY A 40 -11.98 -34.14 26.00
C GLY A 40 -11.98 -32.62 25.86
N LEU A 41 -10.91 -31.94 26.31
CA LEU A 41 -10.59 -30.62 25.75
C LEU A 41 -9.76 -30.85 24.48
N THR A 42 -10.43 -30.86 23.32
CA THR A 42 -9.74 -30.85 22.03
C THR A 42 -9.14 -29.46 21.83
N ILE A 43 -7.86 -29.30 22.14
CA ILE A 43 -7.09 -28.13 21.73
C ILE A 43 -6.96 -28.21 20.21
N ARG A 44 -7.77 -27.43 19.48
CA ARG A 44 -7.48 -27.16 18.06
C ARG A 44 -6.24 -26.28 18.05
N ILE A 45 -5.08 -26.89 17.78
CA ILE A 45 -3.94 -26.14 17.29
C ILE A 45 -4.36 -25.69 15.88
N GLU A 46 -4.90 -24.48 15.77
CA GLU A 46 -5.01 -23.84 14.46
C GLU A 46 -3.59 -23.75 13.93
N ARG A 47 -3.28 -24.58 12.91
CA ARG A 47 -2.07 -24.38 12.12
C ARG A 47 -2.16 -22.95 11.62
N MET A 48 -1.21 -22.12 12.07
CA MET A 48 -1.07 -20.79 11.51
C MET A 48 -1.00 -20.94 9.99
N SER A 49 -1.76 -20.14 9.27
CA SER A 49 -1.82 -20.17 7.82
C SER A 49 -1.25 -18.88 7.30
N ARG A 50 -0.45 -18.97 6.23
CA ARG A 50 0.17 -17.79 5.63
C ARG A 50 -0.49 -17.48 4.31
N GLU A 51 -0.87 -16.23 4.12
CA GLU A 51 -1.53 -15.77 2.91
C GLU A 51 -0.57 -14.93 2.06
N TRP A 52 -0.60 -15.22 0.76
CA TRP A 52 0.33 -14.71 -0.23
C TRP A 52 -0.42 -14.09 -1.39
N ILE A 53 0.19 -13.08 -2.02
CA ILE A 53 -0.22 -12.50 -3.29
C ILE A 53 0.89 -12.81 -4.29
N LEU A 54 0.55 -13.59 -5.32
CA LEU A 54 1.38 -13.85 -6.48
C LEU A 54 0.88 -13.00 -7.65
N ARG A 55 1.79 -12.25 -8.25
CA ARG A 55 1.59 -11.57 -9.53
C ARG A 55 2.46 -12.20 -10.60
N VAL A 56 1.90 -12.38 -11.79
CA VAL A 56 2.57 -12.93 -12.95
C VAL A 56 2.32 -12.02 -14.14
N THR A 57 3.39 -11.70 -14.87
CA THR A 57 3.34 -11.10 -16.20
C THR A 57 4.22 -11.91 -17.14
N CYS A 58 3.71 -12.27 -18.31
CA CYS A 58 4.44 -13.07 -19.31
C CYS A 58 3.80 -12.93 -20.70
N PRO A 59 4.48 -13.28 -21.80
CA PRO A 59 3.84 -13.45 -23.10
C PRO A 59 2.67 -14.43 -23.04
N ASP A 60 1.55 -14.10 -23.70
CA ASP A 60 0.35 -14.93 -23.65
C ASP A 60 0.55 -16.28 -24.36
N ALA A 61 0.11 -17.35 -23.71
CA ALA A 61 0.28 -18.73 -24.17
C ALA A 61 -0.71 -19.69 -23.49
N THR A 62 -1.09 -20.75 -24.22
CA THR A 62 -1.90 -21.82 -23.65
C THR A 62 -1.16 -22.54 -22.53
N GLY A 63 -1.83 -22.68 -21.38
CA GLY A 63 -1.36 -23.50 -20.25
C GLY A 63 -0.73 -22.71 -19.09
N ILE A 64 -0.61 -21.38 -19.17
CA ILE A 64 -0.06 -20.54 -18.10
C ILE A 64 -0.80 -20.76 -16.78
N VAL A 65 -2.14 -20.63 -16.81
CA VAL A 65 -2.98 -20.79 -15.62
C VAL A 65 -2.81 -22.17 -15.00
N HIS A 66 -2.80 -23.23 -15.81
CA HIS A 66 -2.59 -24.59 -15.34
C HIS A 66 -1.21 -24.78 -14.71
N ALA A 67 -0.16 -24.24 -15.33
CA ALA A 67 1.20 -24.33 -14.79
C ALA A 67 1.33 -23.67 -13.41
N VAL A 68 0.76 -22.46 -13.25
CA VAL A 68 0.78 -21.75 -11.96
C VAL A 68 -0.08 -22.47 -10.92
N THR A 69 -1.35 -22.73 -11.23
CA THR A 69 -2.29 -23.33 -10.27
C THR A 69 -1.94 -24.78 -9.92
N GLY A 70 -1.36 -25.53 -10.85
CA GLY A 70 -0.87 -26.88 -10.60
C GLY A 70 0.29 -26.90 -9.60
N VAL A 71 1.21 -25.94 -9.70
CA VAL A 71 2.29 -25.75 -8.71
C VAL A 71 1.71 -25.36 -7.35
N LEU A 72 0.78 -24.41 -7.30
CA LEU A 72 0.14 -24.03 -6.04
C LEU A 72 -0.58 -25.22 -5.38
N ALA A 73 -1.29 -26.03 -6.19
CA ALA A 73 -1.94 -27.24 -5.70
C ALA A 73 -0.95 -28.28 -5.17
N SER A 74 0.23 -28.45 -5.79
CA SER A 74 1.25 -29.39 -5.31
C SER A 74 1.87 -28.99 -3.97
N LEU A 75 1.87 -27.69 -3.67
CA LEU A 75 2.23 -27.13 -2.37
C LEU A 75 1.10 -27.22 -1.32
N GLY A 76 -0.07 -27.77 -1.70
CA GLY A 76 -1.24 -27.81 -0.84
C GLY A 76 -1.85 -26.44 -0.59
N ALA A 77 -1.59 -25.45 -1.46
CA ALA A 77 -2.15 -24.11 -1.33
C ALA A 77 -3.64 -24.09 -1.68
N ASN A 78 -4.39 -23.25 -0.98
CA ASN A 78 -5.78 -22.94 -1.30
C ASN A 78 -5.90 -21.52 -1.84
N ILE A 79 -6.36 -21.38 -3.09
CA ILE A 79 -6.56 -20.07 -3.73
C ILE A 79 -7.81 -19.39 -3.14
N THR A 80 -7.67 -18.16 -2.66
CA THR A 80 -8.74 -17.34 -2.07
C THR A 80 -9.24 -16.25 -3.03
N GLU A 81 -8.37 -15.75 -3.91
CA GLU A 81 -8.73 -14.82 -4.98
C GLU A 81 -7.90 -15.15 -6.24
N SER A 82 -8.50 -15.08 -7.43
CA SER A 82 -7.79 -15.29 -8.70
C SER A 82 -8.40 -14.44 -9.79
N GLN A 83 -7.58 -13.57 -10.39
CA GLN A 83 -7.97 -12.74 -11.52
C GLN A 83 -6.90 -12.83 -12.61
N GLN A 84 -7.33 -12.90 -13.87
CA GLN A 84 -6.43 -12.97 -15.02
C GLN A 84 -6.91 -12.07 -16.16
N PHE A 85 -5.98 -11.64 -16.99
CA PHE A 85 -6.26 -10.84 -18.18
C PHE A 85 -5.22 -11.12 -19.26
N SER A 86 -5.68 -11.38 -20.48
CA SER A 86 -4.84 -11.40 -21.70
C SER A 86 -5.03 -10.08 -22.43
N SER A 87 -3.96 -9.31 -22.62
CA SER A 87 -3.99 -8.08 -23.39
C SER A 87 -3.90 -8.40 -24.89
N PRO A 88 -4.94 -8.11 -25.70
CA PRO A 88 -4.88 -8.32 -27.14
C PRO A 88 -3.91 -7.35 -27.83
N ASP A 89 -3.59 -6.22 -27.20
CA ASP A 89 -2.73 -5.18 -27.78
C ASP A 89 -1.24 -5.49 -27.56
N SER A 90 -0.86 -5.84 -26.32
CA SER A 90 0.54 -6.11 -25.97
C SER A 90 0.92 -7.58 -26.07
N LEU A 91 -0.05 -8.47 -26.29
CA LEU A 91 0.13 -9.92 -26.31
C LEU A 91 0.73 -10.46 -25.00
N GLN A 92 0.51 -9.74 -23.91
CA GLN A 92 0.92 -10.12 -22.56
C GLN A 92 -0.26 -10.72 -21.79
N PHE A 93 0.05 -11.67 -20.92
CA PHE A 93 -0.83 -12.27 -19.95
C PHE A 93 -0.49 -11.78 -18.55
N PHE A 94 -1.52 -11.43 -17.78
CA PHE A 94 -1.44 -10.92 -16.42
C PHE A 94 -2.27 -11.81 -15.51
N LEU A 95 -1.73 -12.15 -14.34
CA LEU A 95 -2.43 -12.95 -13.34
C LEU A 95 -2.09 -12.43 -11.94
N ARG A 96 -3.13 -12.28 -11.11
CA ARG A 96 -3.01 -12.05 -9.67
C ARG A 96 -3.74 -13.17 -8.95
N VAL A 97 -3.01 -13.90 -8.10
CA VAL A 97 -3.56 -14.97 -7.27
C VAL A 97 -3.25 -14.67 -5.82
N GLN A 98 -4.30 -14.62 -4.99
CA GLN A 98 -4.18 -14.67 -3.55
C GLN A 98 -4.43 -16.10 -3.09
N PHE A 99 -3.56 -16.63 -2.23
CA PHE A 99 -3.66 -18.01 -1.77
C PHE A 99 -3.09 -18.20 -0.38
N VAL A 100 -3.61 -19.22 0.29
CA VAL A 100 -3.25 -19.61 1.64
C VAL A 100 -2.41 -20.89 1.61
N THR A 101 -1.35 -20.92 2.40
CA THR A 101 -0.46 -22.08 2.61
C THR A 101 -0.37 -22.43 4.09
N SER A 102 0.18 -23.61 4.42
CA SER A 102 0.59 -23.90 5.80
C SER A 102 1.65 -22.89 6.28
N ALA A 103 1.67 -22.54 7.58
CA ALA A 103 2.61 -21.57 8.17
C ALA A 103 4.08 -21.75 7.78
N ASP A 104 4.52 -22.99 7.60
CA ASP A 104 5.92 -23.32 7.33
C ASP A 104 6.35 -23.04 5.88
N ALA A 105 5.43 -22.61 5.01
CA ALA A 105 5.78 -22.24 3.64
C ALA A 105 6.49 -20.89 3.63
N GLU A 106 7.81 -20.90 3.43
CA GLU A 106 8.62 -19.72 3.16
C GLU A 106 8.48 -19.25 1.71
N ALA A 107 8.72 -17.96 1.46
CA ALA A 107 8.68 -17.37 0.11
C ALA A 107 9.58 -18.16 -0.88
N GLY A 108 10.79 -18.52 -0.44
CA GLY A 108 11.75 -19.25 -1.28
C GLY A 108 11.25 -20.63 -1.72
N THR A 109 10.39 -21.29 -0.93
CA THR A 109 9.78 -22.57 -1.30
C THR A 109 8.79 -22.39 -2.45
N VAL A 110 7.93 -21.37 -2.36
CA VAL A 110 6.94 -21.05 -3.40
C VAL A 110 7.64 -20.61 -4.68
N GLU A 111 8.63 -19.74 -4.59
CA GLU A 111 9.41 -19.26 -5.74
C GLU A 111 10.16 -20.40 -6.42
N SER A 112 10.82 -21.27 -5.65
CA SER A 112 11.53 -22.44 -6.19
C SER A 112 10.58 -23.40 -6.91
N ALA A 113 9.37 -23.60 -6.38
CA ALA A 113 8.37 -24.46 -7.01
C ALA A 113 7.81 -23.86 -8.32
N LEU A 114 7.76 -22.53 -8.42
CA LEU A 114 7.32 -21.81 -9.63
C LEU A 114 8.43 -21.64 -10.67
N ALA A 115 9.70 -21.90 -10.34
CA ALA A 115 10.84 -21.62 -11.21
C ALA A 115 10.76 -22.28 -12.59
N GLU A 116 10.30 -23.53 -12.67
CA GLU A 116 10.12 -24.23 -13.95
C GLU A 116 9.06 -23.55 -14.83
N ALA A 117 7.90 -23.22 -14.24
CA ALA A 117 6.83 -22.51 -14.94
C ALA A 117 7.30 -21.10 -15.37
N ALA A 118 8.01 -20.40 -14.49
CA ALA A 118 8.58 -19.09 -14.77
C ALA A 118 9.51 -19.12 -15.98
N HIS A 119 10.44 -20.09 -16.00
CA HIS A 119 11.36 -20.26 -17.13
C HIS A 119 10.63 -20.66 -18.42
N ARG A 120 9.67 -21.60 -18.33
CA ARG A 120 8.94 -22.10 -19.51
C ARG A 120 8.15 -21.02 -20.23
N PHE A 121 7.55 -20.09 -19.49
CA PHE A 121 6.66 -19.06 -20.03
C PHE A 121 7.26 -17.66 -20.02
N ASP A 122 8.54 -17.51 -19.68
CA ASP A 122 9.21 -16.20 -19.56
C ASP A 122 8.47 -15.26 -18.59
N MET A 123 8.16 -15.77 -17.40
CA MET A 123 7.40 -15.03 -16.40
C MET A 123 8.26 -14.08 -15.59
N THR A 124 7.77 -12.86 -15.45
CA THR A 124 8.11 -11.97 -14.33
C THR A 124 7.17 -12.29 -13.18
N LEU A 125 7.74 -12.78 -12.07
CA LEU A 125 7.00 -13.12 -10.86
C LEU A 125 7.24 -12.09 -9.75
N SER A 126 6.20 -11.81 -8.98
CA SER A 126 6.32 -11.11 -7.71
C SER A 126 5.46 -11.80 -6.67
N LEU A 127 6.08 -12.19 -5.56
CA LEU A 127 5.42 -12.84 -4.43
C LEU A 127 5.56 -11.96 -3.20
N GLN A 128 4.46 -11.71 -2.49
CA GLN A 128 4.47 -10.99 -1.23
C GLN A 128 3.46 -11.56 -0.23
N PRO A 129 3.76 -11.57 1.07
CA PRO A 129 2.75 -11.83 2.09
C PRO A 129 1.64 -10.78 2.05
N VAL A 130 0.38 -11.17 2.27
CA VAL A 130 -0.75 -10.21 2.39
C VAL A 130 -0.53 -9.22 3.55
N GLU A 131 0.10 -9.69 4.63
CA GLU A 131 0.37 -8.90 5.84
C GLU A 131 1.48 -7.84 5.66
N LYS A 132 2.26 -7.92 4.57
CA LYS A 132 3.36 -6.98 4.32
C LYS A 132 2.79 -5.62 3.93
N LYS A 133 3.05 -4.61 4.76
CA LYS A 133 2.74 -3.20 4.44
C LYS A 133 3.82 -2.61 3.55
N THR A 134 3.42 -1.92 2.47
CA THR A 134 4.37 -1.26 1.57
C THR A 134 5.00 -0.05 2.26
N ARG A 135 6.33 -0.02 2.37
CA ARG A 135 7.08 1.09 2.98
C ARG A 135 6.97 2.32 2.10
N THR A 136 6.27 3.35 2.58
CA THR A 136 5.81 4.47 1.75
C THR A 136 6.34 5.81 2.26
N LEU A 137 6.98 6.57 1.39
CA LEU A 137 7.35 7.97 1.63
C LEU A 137 6.33 8.90 0.96
N VAL A 138 5.74 9.81 1.73
CA VAL A 138 4.76 10.77 1.18
C VAL A 138 5.43 12.13 0.96
N LEU A 139 5.43 12.60 -0.29
CA LEU A 139 5.94 13.91 -0.67
C LEU A 139 4.81 14.94 -0.73
N VAL A 140 5.03 16.11 -0.12
CA VAL A 140 4.01 17.15 0.01
C VAL A 140 4.54 18.55 -0.25
N SER A 141 3.65 19.45 -0.70
CA SER A 141 3.93 20.88 -0.72
C SER A 141 3.12 21.61 0.36
N LYS A 142 2.07 22.36 0.00
CA LYS A 142 1.26 23.14 0.96
C LYS A 142 -0.15 22.62 1.14
N ALA A 143 -0.66 21.83 0.21
CA ALA A 143 -2.03 21.33 0.25
C ALA A 143 -2.10 20.09 1.15
N ALA A 144 -2.94 20.12 2.18
CA ALA A 144 -2.96 19.11 3.23
C ALA A 144 -3.89 17.91 2.94
N HIS A 145 -4.88 18.08 2.05
CA HIS A 145 -6.02 17.16 1.93
C HIS A 145 -5.63 15.72 1.57
N CYS A 146 -4.73 15.52 0.59
CA CYS A 146 -4.25 14.18 0.23
C CYS A 146 -3.44 13.55 1.38
N LEU A 147 -2.51 14.31 1.99
CA LEU A 147 -1.72 13.82 3.12
C LEU A 147 -2.61 13.41 4.29
N ASN A 148 -3.56 14.26 4.66
CA ASN A 148 -4.49 14.00 5.76
C ASN A 148 -5.28 12.70 5.55
N THR A 149 -5.80 12.47 4.35
CA THR A 149 -6.54 11.25 4.01
C THR A 149 -5.66 10.00 4.12
N LEU A 150 -4.42 10.05 3.58
CA LEU A 150 -3.50 8.91 3.66
C LEU A 150 -3.11 8.59 5.11
N LEU A 151 -2.74 9.61 5.89
CA LEU A 151 -2.40 9.46 7.31
C LEU A 151 -3.58 8.88 8.12
N PHE A 152 -4.78 9.43 7.93
CA PHE A 152 -5.98 8.94 8.60
C PHE A 152 -6.26 7.48 8.25
N GLN A 153 -6.34 7.13 6.97
CA GLN A 153 -6.66 5.77 6.54
C GLN A 153 -5.60 4.74 6.97
N GLN A 154 -4.32 5.12 6.95
CA GLN A 154 -3.26 4.26 7.48
C GLN A 154 -3.40 4.06 8.99
N SER A 155 -3.66 5.13 9.75
CA SER A 155 -3.84 5.02 11.22
C SER A 155 -5.08 4.20 11.61
N SER A 156 -6.12 4.19 10.77
CA SER A 156 -7.33 3.38 10.98
C SER A 156 -7.22 1.95 10.43
N GLY A 157 -6.08 1.56 9.86
CA GLY A 157 -5.86 0.23 9.27
C GLY A 157 -6.61 -0.01 7.96
N GLN A 158 -7.11 1.04 7.29
CA GLN A 158 -7.82 0.96 6.01
C GLN A 158 -6.87 0.96 4.80
N LEU A 159 -5.66 1.50 4.96
CA LEU A 159 -4.67 1.59 3.90
C LEU A 159 -3.47 0.68 4.25
N PRO A 160 -3.17 -0.37 3.46
CA PRO A 160 -2.15 -1.37 3.79
C PRO A 160 -0.72 -0.89 3.47
N ILE A 161 -0.37 0.31 3.93
CA ILE A 161 0.97 0.89 3.80
C ILE A 161 1.57 1.18 5.18
N ASP A 162 2.89 1.29 5.21
CA ASP A 162 3.65 1.81 6.35
C ASP A 162 4.23 3.16 5.94
N ILE A 163 3.71 4.27 6.47
CA ILE A 163 4.27 5.60 6.15
C ILE A 163 5.56 5.77 6.94
N VAL A 164 6.69 5.56 6.27
CA VAL A 164 8.02 5.59 6.90
C VAL A 164 8.56 7.02 7.05
N GLY A 165 7.89 7.99 6.45
CA GLY A 165 8.19 9.41 6.61
C GLY A 165 7.32 10.28 5.71
N VAL A 166 7.31 11.57 6.02
CA VAL A 166 6.75 12.62 5.16
C VAL A 166 7.87 13.58 4.80
N ALA A 167 8.03 13.93 3.52
CA ALA A 167 9.00 14.93 3.12
C ALA A 167 8.32 16.06 2.34
N GLY A 168 8.74 17.29 2.60
CA GLY A 168 8.13 18.45 1.95
C GLY A 168 9.12 19.53 1.60
N ASN A 169 8.84 20.26 0.52
CA ASN A 169 9.62 21.43 0.13
C ASN A 169 9.30 22.68 0.98
N HIS A 170 8.21 22.61 1.75
CA HIS A 170 7.81 23.58 2.77
C HIS A 170 7.60 22.86 4.11
N ASP A 171 7.72 23.59 5.20
CA ASP A 171 7.54 23.04 6.56
C ASP A 171 6.08 23.11 7.05
N SER A 172 5.16 23.62 6.21
CA SER A 172 3.77 23.95 6.61
C SER A 172 2.93 22.75 7.04
N LEU A 173 3.32 21.52 6.68
CA LEU A 173 2.58 20.30 7.01
C LEU A 173 3.30 19.43 8.05
N ARG A 174 4.40 19.92 8.64
CA ARG A 174 5.14 19.23 9.71
C ARG A 174 4.23 18.81 10.86
N SER A 175 3.47 19.76 11.42
CA SER A 175 2.61 19.48 12.58
C SER A 175 1.53 18.44 12.28
N LEU A 176 1.09 18.33 11.02
CA LEU A 176 0.12 17.30 10.62
C LEU A 176 0.76 15.91 10.60
N ALA A 177 1.97 15.77 10.04
CA ALA A 177 2.70 14.51 10.04
C ALA A 177 3.07 14.06 11.47
N GLU A 178 3.60 14.98 12.27
CA GLU A 178 4.01 14.71 13.66
C GLU A 178 2.80 14.37 14.54
N PHE A 179 1.63 14.97 14.31
CA PHE A 179 0.39 14.61 15.01
C PHE A 179 0.00 13.15 14.79
N HIS A 180 0.24 12.61 13.60
CA HIS A 180 0.03 11.20 13.28
C HIS A 180 1.23 10.29 13.64
N GLY A 181 2.29 10.85 14.23
CA GLY A 181 3.46 10.09 14.70
C GLY A 181 4.50 9.78 13.61
N HIS A 182 4.52 10.54 12.51
CA HIS A 182 5.50 10.35 11.43
C HIS A 182 6.53 11.48 11.39
N ASP A 183 7.79 11.11 11.13
CA ASP A 183 8.88 12.08 10.95
C ASP A 183 8.64 12.95 9.70
N PHE A 184 8.94 14.25 9.84
CA PHE A 184 8.84 15.21 8.74
C PHE A 184 10.23 15.72 8.31
N HIS A 185 10.60 15.42 7.06
CA HIS A 185 11.86 15.82 6.43
C HIS A 185 11.65 17.07 5.57
N HIS A 186 12.16 18.21 6.02
CA HIS A 186 12.11 19.45 5.23
C HIS A 186 13.25 19.48 4.20
N ILE A 187 12.90 19.40 2.92
CA ILE A 187 13.84 19.42 1.78
C ILE A 187 13.53 20.65 0.91
N PRO A 188 14.02 21.85 1.28
CA PRO A 188 13.79 23.04 0.49
C PRO A 188 14.42 22.90 -0.90
N ILE A 189 13.74 23.45 -1.90
CA ILE A 189 14.13 23.32 -3.31
C ILE A 189 13.87 24.64 -4.06
N THR A 190 14.87 25.03 -4.83
CA THR A 190 14.84 26.10 -5.81
C THR A 190 15.35 25.56 -7.14
N ARG A 191 15.27 26.34 -8.22
CA ARG A 191 15.83 25.95 -9.52
C ARG A 191 17.32 25.58 -9.41
N ASP A 192 18.10 26.36 -8.67
CA ASP A 192 19.56 26.19 -8.57
C ASP A 192 19.97 25.09 -7.58
N THR A 193 19.06 24.69 -6.69
CA THR A 193 19.35 23.67 -5.65
C THR A 193 18.67 22.33 -5.92
N LYS A 194 18.01 22.18 -7.09
CA LYS A 194 17.23 20.99 -7.45
C LYS A 194 18.05 19.70 -7.36
N GLU A 195 19.25 19.69 -7.94
CA GLU A 195 20.14 18.52 -7.93
C GLU A 195 20.49 18.09 -6.49
N ALA A 196 20.90 19.04 -5.64
CA ALA A 196 21.20 18.76 -4.24
C ALA A 196 19.96 18.32 -3.44
N ALA A 197 18.78 18.87 -3.75
CA ALA A 197 17.53 18.47 -3.11
C ALA A 197 17.12 17.03 -3.49
N GLU A 198 17.25 16.65 -4.76
CA GLU A 198 16.97 15.30 -5.24
C GLU A 198 18.00 14.28 -4.75
N ALA A 199 19.26 14.69 -4.56
CA ALA A 199 20.28 13.85 -3.92
C ALA A 199 19.91 13.54 -2.46
N ARG A 200 19.43 14.53 -1.69
CA ARG A 200 18.91 14.30 -0.32
C ARG A 200 17.68 13.41 -0.31
N LEU A 201 16.76 13.60 -1.26
CA LEU A 201 15.59 12.72 -1.39
C LEU A 201 16.00 11.28 -1.72
N SER A 202 16.97 11.08 -2.61
CA SER A 202 17.51 9.76 -2.95
C SER A 202 18.12 9.07 -1.72
N HIS A 203 18.94 9.80 -0.96
CA HIS A 203 19.50 9.28 0.30
C HIS A 203 18.39 8.91 1.29
N LEU A 204 17.34 9.73 1.40
CA LEU A 204 16.21 9.44 2.28
C LEU A 204 15.50 8.14 1.87
N VAL A 205 15.20 7.99 0.57
CA VAL A 205 14.58 6.79 -0.02
C VAL A 205 15.37 5.53 0.29
N GLU A 206 16.70 5.59 0.16
CA GLU A 206 17.60 4.48 0.46
C GLU A 206 17.67 4.20 1.97
N SER A 207 17.85 5.24 2.80
CA SER A 207 17.99 5.10 4.25
C SER A 207 16.75 4.56 4.96
N LEU A 208 15.57 4.85 4.41
CA LEU A 208 14.28 4.40 4.95
C LEU A 208 13.77 3.15 4.25
N ASP A 209 14.51 2.54 3.33
CA ASP A 209 14.08 1.38 2.55
C ASP A 209 12.67 1.58 1.95
N VAL A 210 12.49 2.72 1.27
CA VAL A 210 11.19 3.13 0.72
C VAL A 210 10.86 2.26 -0.48
N GLU A 211 9.70 1.63 -0.51
CA GLU A 211 9.22 0.82 -1.63
C GLU A 211 8.35 1.65 -2.59
N LEU A 212 7.56 2.57 -2.05
CA LEU A 212 6.65 3.44 -2.79
C LEU A 212 6.83 4.92 -2.39
N ILE A 213 6.84 5.82 -3.37
CA ILE A 213 6.73 7.26 -3.17
C ILE A 213 5.34 7.72 -3.62
N VAL A 214 4.69 8.54 -2.78
CA VAL A 214 3.39 9.15 -3.09
C VAL A 214 3.53 10.65 -3.17
N LEU A 215 3.28 11.24 -4.34
CA LEU A 215 3.22 12.69 -4.53
C LEU A 215 1.83 13.21 -4.13
N ALA A 216 1.62 13.42 -2.82
CA ALA A 216 0.38 13.96 -2.28
C ALA A 216 0.30 15.47 -2.52
N ARG A 217 0.00 15.84 -3.77
CA ARG A 217 0.04 17.23 -4.28
C ARG A 217 1.39 17.91 -4.05
N TYR A 218 2.46 17.16 -4.30
CA TYR A 218 3.80 17.70 -4.42
C TYR A 218 3.93 18.49 -5.72
N MET A 219 4.30 19.77 -5.62
CA MET A 219 4.22 20.71 -6.76
C MET A 219 5.55 20.89 -7.51
N GLN A 220 6.59 20.12 -7.15
CA GLN A 220 7.86 20.16 -7.86
C GLN A 220 7.96 19.01 -8.85
N ILE A 221 8.43 19.32 -10.04
CA ILE A 221 8.66 18.33 -11.10
C ILE A 221 9.94 17.56 -10.75
N LEU A 222 9.86 16.23 -10.66
CA LEU A 222 11.03 15.37 -10.49
C LEU A 222 11.89 15.39 -11.76
N SER A 223 13.22 15.28 -11.63
CA SER A 223 14.08 15.14 -12.81
C SER A 223 13.82 13.84 -13.57
N PRO A 224 14.09 13.80 -14.89
CA PRO A 224 14.03 12.56 -15.68
C PRO A 224 14.84 11.42 -15.06
N ASP A 225 16.03 11.72 -14.53
CA ASP A 225 16.92 10.72 -13.91
C ASP A 225 16.29 10.11 -12.65
N LEU A 226 15.66 10.93 -11.81
CA LEU A 226 14.96 10.45 -10.62
C LEU A 226 13.71 9.65 -11.00
N CYS A 227 12.96 10.07 -12.02
CA CYS A 227 11.82 9.31 -12.54
C CYS A 227 12.24 7.92 -13.04
N ALA A 228 13.34 7.84 -13.81
CA ALA A 228 13.84 6.57 -14.34
C ALA A 228 14.31 5.62 -13.23
N ARG A 229 15.01 6.13 -12.21
CA ARG A 229 15.45 5.32 -11.05
C ARG A 229 14.30 4.76 -10.21
N LEU A 230 13.15 5.42 -10.24
CA LEU A 230 11.97 5.09 -9.43
C LEU A 230 10.78 4.64 -10.29
N GLU A 231 11.05 4.14 -11.48
CA GLU A 231 10.01 3.67 -12.41
C GLU A 231 9.11 2.63 -11.73
N GLY A 232 7.78 2.81 -11.89
CA GLY A 232 6.77 1.97 -11.25
C GLY A 232 6.63 2.13 -9.73
N ARG A 233 7.39 3.04 -9.10
CA ARG A 233 7.43 3.24 -7.63
C ARG A 233 7.06 4.65 -7.18
N VAL A 234 6.56 5.50 -8.09
CA VAL A 234 6.09 6.85 -7.75
C VAL A 234 4.67 7.03 -8.26
N ILE A 235 3.72 7.25 -7.35
CA ILE A 235 2.32 7.55 -7.69
C ILE A 235 2.08 9.05 -7.50
N ASN A 236 1.49 9.69 -8.49
CA ASN A 236 1.08 11.09 -8.45
C ASN A 236 -0.43 11.23 -8.53
N ILE A 237 -0.95 12.34 -7.99
CA ILE A 237 -2.34 12.77 -8.17
C ILE A 237 -2.39 14.07 -8.96
N HIS A 238 -2.99 14.00 -10.15
CA HIS A 238 -3.29 15.16 -10.96
C HIS A 238 -4.74 15.59 -10.72
N HIS A 239 -4.95 16.89 -10.53
CA HIS A 239 -6.21 17.52 -10.10
C HIS A 239 -7.24 17.69 -11.23
N SER A 240 -6.96 17.12 -12.38
CA SER A 240 -7.83 17.17 -13.54
C SER A 240 -8.10 15.76 -14.05
N PHE A 241 -9.21 15.64 -14.79
CA PHE A 241 -9.46 14.47 -15.62
C PHE A 241 -8.59 14.62 -16.86
N LEU A 242 -7.39 14.02 -16.85
CA LEU A 242 -6.50 14.04 -18.00
C LEU A 242 -7.23 13.48 -19.22
N PRO A 243 -7.16 14.13 -20.39
CA PRO A 243 -6.21 15.19 -20.79
C PRO A 243 -6.69 16.65 -20.59
N SER A 244 -7.78 16.91 -19.85
CA SER A 244 -8.38 18.26 -19.76
C SER A 244 -7.66 19.17 -18.74
N PHE A 245 -7.58 20.48 -19.03
CA PHE A 245 -7.08 21.56 -18.14
C PHE A 245 -5.65 21.37 -17.56
N LYS A 246 -4.63 21.30 -18.44
CA LYS A 246 -3.21 21.34 -18.02
C LYS A 246 -2.83 22.73 -17.45
N GLY A 247 -1.84 22.78 -16.55
CA GLY A 247 -1.22 24.03 -16.07
C GLY A 247 -1.81 24.62 -14.77
N ALA A 248 -1.58 25.92 -14.54
CA ALA A 248 -1.88 26.56 -13.26
C ALA A 248 -3.39 26.86 -13.06
N LYS A 249 -3.84 26.80 -11.79
CA LYS A 249 -5.21 27.13 -11.35
C LYS A 249 -6.33 26.40 -12.14
N PRO A 250 -6.26 25.05 -12.23
CA PRO A 250 -7.24 24.21 -12.94
C PRO A 250 -8.70 24.52 -12.60
N TYR A 251 -9.04 24.66 -11.31
CA TYR A 251 -10.41 24.90 -10.87
C TYR A 251 -10.94 26.27 -11.26
N HIS A 252 -10.06 27.26 -11.43
CA HIS A 252 -10.47 28.57 -11.96
C HIS A 252 -10.80 28.45 -13.45
N GLN A 253 -9.98 27.71 -14.21
CA GLN A 253 -10.25 27.44 -15.63
C GLN A 253 -11.56 26.67 -15.80
N ALA A 254 -11.77 25.63 -14.98
CA ALA A 254 -12.98 24.82 -14.97
C ALA A 254 -14.24 25.66 -14.64
N HIS A 255 -14.17 26.49 -13.61
CA HIS A 255 -15.26 27.41 -13.22
C HIS A 255 -15.55 28.42 -14.34
N ALA A 256 -14.52 29.08 -14.88
CA ALA A 256 -14.67 30.04 -15.99
C ALA A 256 -15.26 29.39 -17.25
N ARG A 257 -14.93 28.12 -17.52
CA ARG A 257 -15.47 27.35 -18.65
C ARG A 257 -16.89 26.84 -18.41
N GLY A 258 -17.39 26.91 -17.17
CA GLY A 258 -18.74 26.51 -16.78
C GLY A 258 -18.95 24.98 -16.78
N VAL A 259 -17.90 24.19 -16.55
CA VAL A 259 -17.98 22.73 -16.58
C VAL A 259 -19.01 22.19 -15.57
N LYS A 260 -19.53 20.99 -15.83
CA LYS A 260 -20.48 20.31 -14.92
C LYS A 260 -19.86 19.14 -14.17
N ILE A 261 -18.59 18.87 -14.46
CA ILE A 261 -17.82 17.78 -13.92
C ILE A 261 -16.38 18.28 -13.75
N ILE A 262 -15.79 17.99 -12.61
CA ILE A 262 -14.35 18.04 -12.36
C ILE A 262 -13.87 16.63 -12.01
N GLY A 263 -12.58 16.35 -12.13
CA GLY A 263 -12.06 15.02 -11.82
C GLY A 263 -10.60 15.05 -11.40
N ALA A 264 -10.10 13.89 -11.01
CA ALA A 264 -8.70 13.68 -10.68
C ALA A 264 -8.20 12.37 -11.29
N THR A 265 -6.89 12.29 -11.49
CA THR A 265 -6.23 11.15 -12.12
C THR A 265 -5.02 10.75 -11.28
N ALA A 266 -5.01 9.54 -10.73
CA ALA A 266 -3.82 8.94 -10.15
C ALA A 266 -3.07 8.13 -11.21
N HIS A 267 -1.76 8.32 -11.28
CA HIS A 267 -0.92 7.68 -12.29
C HIS A 267 0.49 7.44 -11.76
N TYR A 268 1.22 6.50 -12.37
CA TYR A 268 2.65 6.40 -12.14
C TYR A 268 3.38 7.57 -12.78
N VAL A 269 4.44 8.06 -12.14
CA VAL A 269 5.27 9.13 -12.69
C VAL A 269 6.25 8.55 -13.71
N THR A 270 6.39 9.25 -14.84
CA THR A 270 7.39 9.00 -15.88
C THR A 270 8.17 10.30 -16.14
N PRO A 271 9.24 10.27 -16.95
CA PRO A 271 9.92 11.50 -17.39
C PRO A 271 9.00 12.46 -18.16
N ASP A 272 7.95 11.95 -18.80
CA ASP A 272 6.92 12.74 -19.50
C ASP A 272 5.89 13.26 -18.50
N LEU A 273 5.89 14.59 -18.28
CA LEU A 273 5.08 15.24 -17.25
C LEU A 273 3.57 14.98 -17.43
N ASP A 274 2.93 14.45 -16.39
CA ASP A 274 1.50 14.12 -16.33
C ASP A 274 1.04 13.12 -17.42
N GLU A 275 1.93 12.29 -17.97
CA GLU A 275 1.63 11.35 -19.08
C GLU A 275 1.97 9.89 -18.75
N GLY A 276 2.25 9.59 -17.48
CA GLY A 276 2.52 8.22 -17.07
C GLY A 276 1.27 7.34 -16.99
N PRO A 277 1.45 6.01 -16.84
CA PRO A 277 0.34 5.05 -16.84
C PRO A 277 -0.70 5.34 -15.76
N ILE A 278 -1.94 5.56 -16.19
CA ILE A 278 -3.08 5.87 -15.33
C ILE A 278 -3.47 4.64 -14.51
N ILE A 279 -3.58 4.80 -13.19
CA ILE A 279 -4.02 3.77 -12.24
C ILE A 279 -5.51 3.91 -11.96
N GLU A 280 -5.97 5.14 -11.73
CA GLU A 280 -7.35 5.41 -11.32
C GLU A 280 -7.78 6.82 -11.74
N GLN A 281 -9.07 6.96 -12.06
CA GLN A 281 -9.71 8.26 -12.32
C GLN A 281 -11.09 8.31 -11.69
N ASP A 282 -11.48 9.50 -11.24
CA ASP A 282 -12.83 9.73 -10.76
C ASP A 282 -13.26 11.18 -10.97
N VAL A 283 -14.56 11.41 -10.83
CA VAL A 283 -15.18 12.69 -11.11
C VAL A 283 -16.21 13.09 -10.06
N ALA A 284 -16.35 14.40 -9.86
CA ALA A 284 -17.44 15.00 -9.09
C ALA A 284 -18.23 15.98 -9.95
N ARG A 285 -19.55 16.00 -9.73
CA ARG A 285 -20.42 17.02 -10.33
C ARG A 285 -20.17 18.38 -9.70
N VAL A 286 -20.23 19.41 -10.53
CA VAL A 286 -20.27 20.83 -10.16
C VAL A 286 -21.35 21.52 -10.97
N ASP A 287 -21.83 22.67 -10.50
CA ASP A 287 -22.96 23.38 -11.09
C ASP A 287 -22.72 24.89 -11.06
N HIS A 288 -23.63 25.64 -11.69
CA HIS A 288 -23.50 27.09 -11.86
C HIS A 288 -23.78 27.90 -10.59
N ASN A 289 -24.27 27.26 -9.52
CA ASN A 289 -24.52 27.94 -8.24
C ASN A 289 -23.29 27.93 -7.33
N ARG A 290 -22.19 27.31 -7.77
CA ARG A 290 -20.95 27.14 -7.00
C ARG A 290 -19.94 28.20 -7.34
N ASN A 291 -19.25 28.67 -6.32
CA ASN A 291 -18.10 29.56 -6.49
C ASN A 291 -16.81 28.75 -6.68
N ILE A 292 -15.69 29.44 -6.88
CA ILE A 292 -14.38 28.82 -7.08
C ILE A 292 -13.93 28.01 -5.85
N ALA A 293 -14.23 28.47 -4.63
CA ALA A 293 -13.86 27.75 -3.41
C ALA A 293 -14.60 26.40 -3.32
N ASP A 294 -15.87 26.35 -3.71
CA ASP A 294 -16.64 25.11 -3.78
C ASP A 294 -16.04 24.12 -4.80
N PHE A 295 -15.56 24.62 -5.95
CA PHE A 295 -14.86 23.80 -6.94
C PHE A 295 -13.55 23.24 -6.38
N VAL A 296 -12.78 24.07 -5.67
CA VAL A 296 -11.52 23.65 -5.04
C VAL A 296 -11.79 22.57 -3.99
N GLN A 297 -12.77 22.78 -3.09
CA GLN A 297 -13.11 21.80 -2.05
C GLN A 297 -13.49 20.45 -2.66
N ARG A 298 -14.41 20.45 -3.63
CA ARG A 298 -14.81 19.21 -4.31
C ARG A 298 -13.67 18.55 -5.07
N GLY A 299 -12.81 19.37 -5.66
CA GLY A 299 -11.60 18.91 -6.30
C GLY A 299 -10.69 18.15 -5.34
N GLN A 300 -10.42 18.75 -4.17
CA GLN A 300 -9.62 18.14 -3.11
C GLN A 300 -10.22 16.82 -2.61
N ASP A 301 -11.55 16.74 -2.47
CA ASP A 301 -12.23 15.52 -2.05
C ASP A 301 -12.00 14.38 -3.07
N VAL A 302 -12.16 14.67 -4.37
CA VAL A 302 -11.95 13.69 -5.45
C VAL A 302 -10.47 13.29 -5.54
N GLU A 303 -9.56 14.25 -5.47
CA GLU A 303 -8.12 13.97 -5.48
C GLU A 303 -7.69 13.03 -4.36
N ALA A 304 -8.15 13.31 -3.13
CA ALA A 304 -7.79 12.50 -1.97
C ALA A 304 -8.35 11.08 -2.08
N ALA A 305 -9.59 10.93 -2.55
CA ALA A 305 -10.22 9.62 -2.74
C ALA A 305 -9.52 8.80 -3.85
N VAL A 306 -9.27 9.41 -5.01
CA VAL A 306 -8.58 8.77 -6.15
C VAL A 306 -7.17 8.33 -5.76
N LEU A 307 -6.41 9.21 -5.10
CA LEU A 307 -5.06 8.86 -4.68
C LEU A 307 -5.06 7.71 -3.67
N ALA A 308 -5.95 7.73 -2.67
CA ALA A 308 -6.03 6.67 -1.67
C ALA A 308 -6.33 5.31 -2.29
N ARG A 309 -7.26 5.23 -3.26
CA ARG A 309 -7.56 3.99 -3.98
C ARG A 309 -6.37 3.49 -4.79
N ALA A 310 -5.69 4.38 -5.53
CA ALA A 310 -4.51 4.00 -6.30
C ALA A 310 -3.38 3.46 -5.41
N VAL A 311 -3.15 4.08 -4.25
CA VAL A 311 -2.15 3.62 -3.28
C VAL A 311 -2.55 2.26 -2.68
N ALA A 312 -3.82 2.07 -2.31
CA ALA A 312 -4.33 0.80 -1.80
C ALA A 312 -4.14 -0.33 -2.83
N TRP A 313 -4.56 -0.10 -4.08
CA TRP A 313 -4.41 -1.08 -5.15
C TRP A 313 -2.96 -1.40 -5.47
N HIS A 314 -2.06 -0.42 -5.40
CA HIS A 314 -0.63 -0.67 -5.54
C HIS A 314 -0.12 -1.61 -4.43
N ALA A 315 -0.40 -1.27 -3.17
CA ALA A 315 0.06 -2.04 -2.01
C ALA A 315 -0.49 -3.46 -1.98
N GLU A 316 -1.74 -3.65 -2.41
CA GLU A 316 -2.41 -4.96 -2.52
C GLU A 316 -1.99 -5.77 -3.77
N GLY A 317 -1.03 -5.26 -4.55
CA GLY A 317 -0.56 -5.93 -5.76
C GLY A 317 -1.63 -6.05 -6.85
N ARG A 318 -2.59 -5.12 -6.90
CA ARG A 318 -3.68 -5.10 -7.89
C ARG A 318 -3.31 -4.40 -9.18
N VAL A 319 -2.27 -3.56 -9.16
CA VAL A 319 -1.81 -2.78 -10.32
C VAL A 319 -0.63 -3.46 -10.99
N LEU A 320 -0.75 -3.82 -12.26
CA LEU A 320 0.31 -4.36 -13.10
C LEU A 320 0.54 -3.46 -14.32
N MET A 321 1.81 -3.26 -14.69
CA MET A 321 2.19 -2.38 -15.81
C MET A 321 1.98 -3.09 -17.15
N ASP A 322 1.31 -2.42 -18.10
CA ASP A 322 1.14 -2.85 -19.49
C ASP A 322 1.66 -1.76 -20.43
N GLY A 323 2.99 -1.66 -20.54
CA GLY A 323 3.65 -0.59 -21.29
C GLY A 323 3.27 0.79 -20.76
N LYS A 324 2.49 1.55 -21.54
CA LYS A 324 2.01 2.90 -21.17
C LYS A 324 0.67 2.91 -20.42
N ARG A 325 0.13 1.74 -20.06
CA ARG A 325 -1.15 1.57 -19.35
C ARG A 325 -0.95 0.69 -18.12
N THR A 326 -2.01 0.51 -17.36
CA THR A 326 -2.03 -0.47 -16.26
C THR A 326 -3.21 -1.42 -16.41
N VAL A 327 -3.00 -2.67 -16.01
CA VAL A 327 -4.06 -3.62 -15.68
C VAL A 327 -4.32 -3.49 -14.17
N VAL A 328 -5.57 -3.25 -13.80
CA VAL A 328 -5.97 -3.11 -12.38
C VAL A 328 -7.01 -4.17 -12.05
N PHE A 329 -6.68 -5.08 -11.13
CA PHE A 329 -7.57 -6.11 -10.59
C PHE A 329 -8.30 -5.57 -9.36
N ASN A 330 -9.36 -4.78 -9.54
CA ASN A 330 -10.12 -4.13 -8.47
C ASN A 330 -11.34 -4.91 -7.96
#